data_AF-O17031-F1
#
_entry.id   AF-O17031-F1
#
_cell.length_a   1.000
_cell.length_b   1.000
_cell.length_c   1.000
_cell.angle_alpha   90.00
_cell.angle_beta   90.00
_cell.angle_gamma   90.00
#
_symmetry.space_group_name_H-M   'P 1'
#
loop_
_entity.id
_entity.type
_entity.pdbx_description
1 polymer ?
#
loop_
_entity_poly.entity_id
_entity_poly.type
_entity_poly.pdbx_seq_one_letter_code
_entity_poly.pdbx_strand_id
1 'polypeptide(L)'
;MKRAAVQQGLVHHDPDVDAIYRLIHADSKNGLDNRFNKFAPAITLSVGTYSPWNSQNTMFHKSAFHTLFLPTTVSFRTTDIWRSFISQKILHLSGLTVSFVPTNAVQFRNAHNYLKDLKDEKQVYEDSGRMIEFLHNWKCSTRNSSQNCIIEMTNDLVKKKLLGKEDAKLMEMFLNDLTEMGFKFPILIENDFLDPYAPSTNETSRDVNCRRMHLEFELVDPNKKVSEVTQKSIQKLDYFGEIINWCGETGESIVSTKLSSPKQVHDQHRTSYVLQKHMNSVLIVVNNYPWKYGMGLIQRLYQPYFAMVIFCGPWYPAQFSDDTNFTSTISPINYIHMNPAEIEKGFYAYHCATLVQELGIQNVAGYFLMGDDTVFNIWQRIDFSRIHHLTGVSFEKSSEWWQYPDIGMGAAKNVVRFVNISRDPKIAETWKRLDTGLMKSGYLTNNVTVNDEMTSGHGRSFSDFFYIPASEIDYYASLMRIFYENKLFLEIAVNKFLKSVNYQTSLSGTSSYLWENDRNNWDSFYSKDMVAMHPVKLSTLKTSYENRTRYCTTIVQSWADIIFSGSQDFKIKADNETNHTNGSITFFGSILIIIIVLLSFHV
;
A
#
# COMPACT_ATOMS: atom_id res chain seq x y z
N MET A 1 6.79 11.40 -7.22
CA MET A 1 7.41 12.39 -6.32
C MET A 1 8.89 12.54 -6.66
N LYS A 2 9.49 13.73 -6.51
CA LYS A 2 10.96 13.87 -6.62
C LYS A 2 11.64 13.10 -5.48
N ARG A 3 12.83 12.55 -5.74
CA ARG A 3 13.67 11.91 -4.73
C ARG A 3 13.97 12.91 -3.59
N ALA A 4 13.73 12.48 -2.35
CA ALA A 4 14.07 13.29 -1.17
C ALA A 4 15.58 13.58 -1.11
N ALA A 5 15.91 14.79 -0.68
CA ALA A 5 17.29 15.25 -0.59
C ALA A 5 18.04 14.64 0.60
N VAL A 6 17.31 14.25 1.65
CA VAL A 6 17.80 13.49 2.79
C VAL A 6 16.87 12.30 3.03
N GLN A 7 17.45 11.14 3.33
CA GLN A 7 16.71 9.92 3.60
C GLN A 7 17.21 9.34 4.92
N GLN A 8 16.33 9.22 5.90
CA GLN A 8 16.60 8.54 7.16
C GLN A 8 16.04 7.12 7.08
N GLY A 9 16.87 6.11 7.30
CA GLY A 9 16.43 4.72 7.34
C GLY A 9 16.08 4.29 8.76
N LEU A 10 14.97 3.58 8.89
CA LEU A 10 14.58 2.97 10.17
C LEU A 10 15.55 1.84 10.55
N VAL A 11 15.70 1.60 11.85
CA VAL A 11 16.72 0.69 12.40
C VAL A 11 16.06 -0.28 13.38
N HIS A 12 16.21 -1.58 13.15
CA HIS A 12 15.70 -2.61 14.06
C HIS A 12 16.57 -2.76 15.32
N HIS A 13 15.98 -3.43 16.32
CA HIS A 13 16.59 -3.80 17.61
C HIS A 13 16.75 -2.58 18.52
N ASP A 14 17.91 -1.93 18.55
CA ASP A 14 18.18 -0.83 19.47
C ASP A 14 18.39 0.52 18.74
N PRO A 15 17.34 1.07 18.08
CA PRO A 15 17.44 2.31 17.32
C PRO A 15 17.78 3.49 18.23
N ASP A 16 18.32 4.54 17.64
CA ASP A 16 18.62 5.79 18.34
C ASP A 16 17.35 6.62 18.60
N VAL A 17 16.73 6.32 19.73
CA VAL A 17 15.60 7.03 20.35
C VAL A 17 16.06 7.78 21.60
N ASP A 18 15.26 8.74 22.04
CA ASP A 18 15.54 9.64 23.16
C ASP A 18 15.55 8.92 24.53
N ALA A 19 16.14 9.57 25.53
CA ALA A 19 16.35 8.98 26.85
C ALA A 19 15.04 8.65 27.60
N ILE A 20 13.98 9.45 27.44
CA ILE A 20 12.67 9.15 28.08
C ILE A 20 12.11 7.85 27.53
N TYR A 21 12.11 7.68 26.21
CA TYR A 21 11.65 6.42 25.59
C TYR A 21 12.44 5.22 26.12
N ARG A 22 13.78 5.34 26.21
CA ARG A 22 14.63 4.28 26.78
C ARG A 22 14.31 3.98 28.23
N LEU A 23 14.17 5.01 29.07
CA LEU A 23 13.87 4.83 30.49
C LEU A 23 12.53 4.12 30.73
N ILE A 24 11.56 4.26 29.81
CA ILE A 24 10.24 3.65 29.92
C ILE A 24 10.21 2.23 29.30
N HIS A 25 10.94 2.00 28.20
CA HIS A 25 10.76 0.80 27.37
C HIS A 25 11.98 -0.14 27.31
N ALA A 26 13.19 0.31 27.64
CA ALA A 26 14.38 -0.53 27.54
C ALA A 26 14.46 -1.54 28.68
N ASP A 27 14.77 -2.79 28.34
CA ASP A 27 15.15 -3.79 29.34
C ASP A 27 16.50 -3.41 29.95
N SER A 28 16.58 -3.50 31.27
CA SER A 28 17.79 -3.13 32.04
C SER A 28 19.05 -3.93 31.66
N LYS A 29 18.90 -5.12 31.06
CA LYS A 29 20.02 -5.99 30.65
C LYS A 29 20.26 -5.96 29.15
N ASN A 30 19.19 -5.97 28.36
CA ASN A 30 19.25 -6.19 26.91
C ASN A 30 19.02 -4.94 26.06
N GLY A 31 18.60 -3.81 26.65
CA GLY A 31 18.26 -2.61 25.90
C GLY A 31 16.88 -2.71 25.23
N LEU A 32 16.71 -2.07 24.08
CA LEU A 32 15.49 -2.12 23.28
C LEU A 32 15.52 -3.29 22.28
N ASP A 33 14.37 -3.89 21.98
CA ASP A 33 14.15 -4.81 20.85
C ASP A 33 12.99 -4.31 19.98
N ASN A 34 13.17 -3.13 19.38
CA ASN A 34 12.16 -2.49 18.55
C ASN A 34 12.09 -3.13 17.16
N ARG A 35 10.86 -3.40 16.71
CA ARG A 35 10.56 -3.93 15.38
C ARG A 35 9.58 -3.05 14.64
N PHE A 36 9.96 -2.64 13.44
CA PHE A 36 9.08 -1.92 12.52
C PHE A 36 8.33 -2.89 11.62
N ASN A 37 7.14 -2.48 11.17
CA ASN A 37 6.30 -3.30 10.30
C ASN A 37 6.98 -3.50 8.93
N LYS A 38 7.11 -4.75 8.50
CA LYS A 38 7.77 -5.11 7.23
C LYS A 38 7.04 -4.61 5.97
N PHE A 39 5.78 -4.21 6.09
CA PHE A 39 4.97 -3.70 4.98
C PHE A 39 5.00 -2.17 4.86
N ALA A 40 5.55 -1.47 5.86
CA ALA A 40 5.55 -0.01 5.89
C ALA A 40 6.28 0.58 4.66
N PRO A 41 5.65 1.51 3.92
CA PRO A 41 6.30 2.20 2.80
C PRO A 41 7.23 3.31 3.29
N ALA A 42 7.99 3.90 2.37
CA ALA A 42 8.70 5.15 2.65
C ALA A 42 7.71 6.32 2.79
N ILE A 43 7.99 7.24 3.70
CA ILE A 43 7.21 8.47 3.92
C ILE A 43 8.08 9.66 3.58
N THR A 44 7.61 10.56 2.70
CA THR A 44 8.30 11.81 2.40
C THR A 44 7.54 12.98 3.02
N LEU A 45 8.25 13.81 3.78
CA LEU A 45 7.68 15.01 4.39
C LEU A 45 7.56 16.12 3.34
N SER A 46 6.40 16.74 3.26
CA SER A 46 6.18 17.92 2.45
C SER A 46 6.87 19.15 3.03
N VAL A 47 7.03 20.17 2.20
CA VAL A 47 7.58 21.46 2.63
C VAL A 47 6.73 22.02 3.77
N GLY A 48 7.39 22.38 4.88
CA GLY A 48 6.74 22.92 6.07
C GLY A 48 6.35 21.88 7.12
N THR A 49 6.52 20.59 6.84
CA THR A 49 6.40 19.51 7.83
C THR A 49 7.78 19.17 8.39
N TYR A 50 7.87 18.97 9.71
CA TYR A 50 9.13 18.72 10.40
C TYR A 50 9.04 17.41 11.18
N SER A 51 10.12 16.62 11.14
CA SER A 51 10.33 15.48 12.04
C SER A 51 11.80 15.42 12.45
N PRO A 52 12.12 15.13 13.72
CA PRO A 52 13.50 14.93 14.13
C PRO A 52 14.11 13.68 13.48
N TRP A 53 15.40 13.74 13.17
CA TRP A 53 16.19 12.59 12.75
C TRP A 53 17.63 12.73 13.26
N ASN A 54 18.30 11.61 13.52
CA ASN A 54 19.68 11.59 14.03
C ASN A 54 20.69 11.48 12.88
N SER A 55 21.98 11.25 13.16
CA SER A 55 23.00 11.07 12.11
C SER A 55 23.18 9.61 11.66
N GLN A 56 22.67 8.65 12.41
CA GLN A 56 22.79 7.22 12.08
C GLN A 56 21.84 6.88 10.94
N ASN A 57 22.29 5.96 10.08
CA ASN A 57 21.51 5.44 8.95
C ASN A 57 20.83 6.53 8.09
N THR A 58 21.51 7.67 7.91
CA THR A 58 21.00 8.80 7.15
C THR A 58 21.84 9.05 5.91
N MET A 59 21.18 9.12 4.75
CA MET A 59 21.80 9.40 3.47
C MET A 59 21.48 10.83 3.03
N PHE A 60 22.52 11.58 2.64
CA PHE A 60 22.40 12.91 2.07
C PHE A 60 22.68 12.86 0.58
N HIS A 61 21.73 13.30 -0.24
CA HIS A 61 21.99 13.57 -1.65
C HIS A 61 22.86 14.83 -1.78
N LYS A 62 23.65 14.94 -2.85
CA LYS A 62 24.52 16.10 -3.12
C LYS A 62 23.76 17.42 -2.96
N SER A 63 22.51 17.51 -3.42
CA SER A 63 21.70 18.74 -3.27
C SER A 63 21.47 19.20 -1.83
N ALA A 64 21.68 18.35 -0.82
CA ALA A 64 21.54 18.67 0.60
C ALA A 64 22.88 18.91 1.33
N PHE A 65 24.04 18.91 0.64
CA PHE A 65 25.34 18.99 1.35
C PHE A 65 25.52 20.26 2.18
N HIS A 66 24.89 21.36 1.80
CA HIS A 66 24.84 22.61 2.58
C HIS A 66 24.06 22.52 3.90
N THR A 67 23.49 21.35 4.23
CA THR A 67 22.81 21.08 5.51
C THR A 67 23.60 20.12 6.40
N LEU A 68 24.84 19.75 6.04
CA LEU A 68 25.68 18.81 6.81
C LEU A 68 26.27 19.41 8.09
N PHE A 69 26.17 20.73 8.28
CA PHE A 69 26.72 21.43 9.44
C PHE A 69 26.10 20.94 10.76
N LEU A 70 26.95 20.50 11.69
CA LEU A 70 26.57 20.15 13.05
C LEU A 70 26.89 21.32 14.00
N PRO A 71 25.89 21.88 14.72
CA PRO A 71 26.14 22.88 15.74
C PRO A 71 27.03 22.36 16.88
N THR A 72 27.97 23.18 17.32
CA THR A 72 29.00 22.87 18.31
C THR A 72 28.74 23.49 19.68
N THR A 73 27.88 24.51 19.76
CA THR A 73 27.57 25.18 21.05
C THR A 73 26.42 24.53 21.82
N VAL A 74 25.78 23.51 21.24
CA VAL A 74 24.76 22.67 21.89
C VAL A 74 25.37 21.34 22.34
N SER A 75 24.67 20.57 23.17
CA SER A 75 25.18 19.28 23.63
C SER A 75 25.35 18.28 22.47
N PHE A 76 26.26 17.31 22.64
CA PHE A 76 26.47 16.25 21.65
C PHE A 76 25.22 15.41 21.38
N ARG A 77 24.27 15.35 22.32
CA ARG A 77 22.98 14.66 22.17
C ARG A 77 21.86 15.52 21.61
N THR A 78 22.11 16.81 21.42
CA THR A 78 21.17 17.77 20.82
C THR A 78 21.58 18.15 19.41
N THR A 79 22.89 18.11 19.10
CA THR A 79 23.47 18.66 17.86
C THR A 79 22.83 18.11 16.58
N ASP A 80 22.62 16.80 16.47
CA ASP A 80 22.08 16.18 15.28
C ASP A 80 20.57 16.40 15.14
N ILE A 81 19.83 16.42 16.25
CA ILE A 81 18.42 16.81 16.28
C ILE A 81 18.25 18.27 15.85
N TRP A 82 19.08 19.19 16.34
CA TRP A 82 19.03 20.60 15.90
C TRP A 82 19.40 20.72 14.43
N ARG A 83 20.46 20.04 13.99
CA ARG A 83 20.82 19.93 12.58
C ARG A 83 19.64 19.39 11.78
N SER A 84 18.85 18.45 12.29
CA SER A 84 17.70 17.89 11.57
C SER A 84 16.61 18.92 11.27
N PHE A 85 16.23 19.75 12.25
CA PHE A 85 15.21 20.78 12.08
C PHE A 85 15.71 21.94 11.21
N ILE A 86 16.94 22.40 11.48
CA ILE A 86 17.59 23.46 10.69
C ILE A 86 17.74 23.00 9.24
N SER A 87 18.22 21.77 9.00
CA SER A 87 18.34 21.20 7.65
C SER A 87 17.00 21.19 6.92
N GLN A 88 15.93 20.75 7.57
CA GLN A 88 14.59 20.75 6.96
C GLN A 88 14.19 22.17 6.55
N LYS A 89 14.39 23.18 7.40
CA LYS A 89 14.11 24.57 7.01
C LYS A 89 14.93 25.01 5.80
N ILE A 90 16.22 24.70 5.78
CA ILE A 90 17.10 25.04 4.65
C ILE A 90 16.63 24.36 3.36
N LEU A 91 16.29 23.08 3.41
CA LEU A 91 15.76 22.32 2.27
C LEU A 91 14.42 22.89 1.78
N HIS A 92 13.54 23.26 2.71
CA HIS A 92 12.24 23.88 2.41
C HIS A 92 12.39 25.19 1.63
N LEU A 93 13.44 25.98 1.87
CA LEU A 93 13.71 27.20 1.09
C LEU A 93 13.92 26.93 -0.40
N SER A 94 14.21 25.69 -0.79
CA SER A 94 14.44 25.27 -2.18
C SER A 94 13.45 24.19 -2.63
N GLY A 95 12.35 23.98 -1.90
CA GLY A 95 11.35 22.96 -2.22
C GLY A 95 11.87 21.51 -2.16
N LEU A 96 12.99 21.29 -1.46
CA LEU A 96 13.56 19.96 -1.23
C LEU A 96 12.95 19.33 0.02
N THR A 97 12.91 17.99 0.04
CA THR A 97 12.20 17.22 1.07
C THR A 97 13.09 16.20 1.77
N VAL A 98 12.62 15.70 2.90
CA VAL A 98 13.23 14.62 3.69
C VAL A 98 12.29 13.42 3.66
N SER A 99 12.83 12.19 3.58
CA SER A 99 12.04 10.96 3.68
C SER A 99 12.53 10.03 4.77
N PHE A 100 11.60 9.28 5.35
CA PHE A 100 11.85 8.13 6.22
C PHE A 100 11.63 6.87 5.41
N VAL A 101 12.64 6.00 5.34
CA VAL A 101 12.60 4.78 4.52
C VAL A 101 12.50 3.53 5.40
N PRO A 102 11.97 2.41 4.85
CA PRO A 102 11.81 1.15 5.59
C PRO A 102 13.11 0.66 6.22
N THR A 103 12.99 -0.29 7.16
CA THR A 103 14.15 -0.81 7.88
C THR A 103 15.16 -1.46 6.97
N ASN A 104 16.40 -1.01 7.09
CA ASN A 104 17.54 -1.51 6.31
C ASN A 104 18.82 -1.67 7.16
N ALA A 105 18.72 -1.47 8.48
CA ALA A 105 19.82 -1.64 9.42
C ALA A 105 19.33 -2.28 10.74
N VAL A 106 20.27 -2.89 11.45
CA VAL A 106 20.08 -3.45 12.81
C VAL A 106 21.17 -2.85 13.69
N GLN A 107 20.80 -2.35 14.87
CA GLN A 107 21.76 -1.71 15.76
C GLN A 107 21.93 -2.47 17.06
N PHE A 108 23.20 -2.71 17.39
CA PHE A 108 23.64 -3.24 18.68
C PHE A 108 24.42 -2.14 19.39
N ARG A 109 23.85 -1.58 20.47
CA ARG A 109 24.48 -0.45 21.18
C ARG A 109 25.43 -0.92 22.27
N ASN A 110 26.36 -0.03 22.59
CA ASN A 110 27.16 -0.13 23.81
C ASN A 110 26.35 0.32 25.03
N ALA A 111 26.64 -0.24 26.20
CA ALA A 111 26.05 0.19 27.46
C ALA A 111 26.38 1.67 27.76
N HIS A 112 25.40 2.42 28.23
CA HIS A 112 25.55 3.83 28.59
C HIS A 112 24.52 4.25 29.64
N ASN A 113 24.67 5.45 30.22
CA ASN A 113 23.85 5.91 31.34
C ASN A 113 22.66 6.75 30.85
N TYR A 114 21.47 6.15 30.78
CA TYR A 114 20.25 6.84 30.32
C TYR A 114 19.88 8.08 31.15
N LEU A 115 20.20 8.13 32.45
CA LEU A 115 19.96 9.32 33.29
C LEU A 115 20.91 10.46 32.96
N LYS A 116 22.13 10.17 32.52
CA LYS A 116 23.04 11.19 32.01
C LYS A 116 22.51 11.72 30.69
N ASP A 117 22.08 10.82 29.81
CA ASP A 117 21.55 11.15 28.49
C ASP A 117 20.34 12.08 28.59
N LEU A 118 19.39 11.77 29.48
CA LEU A 118 18.24 12.62 29.76
C LEU A 118 18.64 14.06 30.14
N LYS A 119 19.71 14.23 30.92
CA LYS A 119 20.21 15.56 31.31
C LYS A 119 20.85 16.28 30.13
N ASP A 120 21.61 15.55 29.33
CA ASP A 120 22.28 16.06 28.13
C ASP A 120 21.27 16.39 27.00
N GLU A 121 20.10 15.75 26.99
CA GLU A 121 18.99 15.94 26.03
C GLU A 121 17.94 16.96 26.50
N LYS A 122 18.09 17.54 27.71
CA LYS A 122 17.14 18.48 28.30
C LYS A 122 16.68 19.57 27.33
N GLN A 123 17.61 20.13 26.57
CA GLN A 123 17.32 21.18 25.60
C GLN A 123 16.36 20.70 24.50
N VAL A 124 16.51 19.47 24.01
CA VAL A 124 15.60 18.89 23.01
C VAL A 124 14.17 18.90 23.51
N TYR A 125 13.93 18.47 24.75
CA TYR A 125 12.59 18.41 25.31
C TYR A 125 11.97 19.79 25.58
N GLU A 126 12.76 20.76 26.04
CA GLU A 126 12.26 22.11 26.41
C GLU A 126 12.16 23.07 25.21
N ASP A 127 13.02 22.92 24.20
CA ASP A 127 13.18 23.91 23.13
C ASP A 127 12.68 23.45 21.75
N SER A 128 12.39 22.14 21.52
CA SER A 128 11.99 21.66 20.17
C SER A 128 10.75 22.37 19.63
N GLY A 129 9.73 22.59 20.46
CA GLY A 129 8.53 23.34 20.06
C GLY A 129 8.87 24.78 19.66
N ARG A 130 9.72 25.45 20.44
CA ARG A 130 10.18 26.83 20.19
C ARG A 130 11.03 26.92 18.92
N MET A 131 11.87 25.91 18.67
CA MET A 131 12.68 25.77 17.46
C MET A 131 11.79 25.61 16.22
N ILE A 132 10.83 24.68 16.24
CA ILE A 132 9.92 24.43 15.12
C ILE A 132 9.05 25.66 14.83
N GLU A 133 8.49 26.30 15.86
CA GLU A 133 7.71 27.53 15.71
C GLU A 133 8.54 28.65 15.07
N PHE A 134 9.78 28.84 15.53
CA PHE A 134 10.70 29.80 14.91
C PHE A 134 10.96 29.47 13.45
N LEU A 135 11.38 28.23 13.14
CA LEU A 135 11.72 27.83 11.77
C LEU A 135 10.51 27.86 10.83
N HIS A 136 9.33 27.48 11.30
CA HIS A 136 8.10 27.56 10.53
C HIS A 136 7.79 29.01 10.12
N ASN A 137 7.89 29.95 11.06
CA ASN A 137 7.58 31.37 10.82
C ASN A 137 8.72 32.17 10.17
N TRP A 138 9.97 31.69 10.25
CA TRP A 138 11.13 32.41 9.75
C TRP A 138 11.09 32.58 8.22
N LYS A 139 11.46 33.76 7.75
CA LYS A 139 11.57 34.08 6.32
C LYS A 139 12.90 34.78 6.07
N CYS A 140 13.53 34.47 4.95
CA CYS A 140 14.74 35.16 4.51
C CYS A 140 14.39 36.55 3.98
N SER A 141 14.99 37.58 4.57
CA SER A 141 14.75 38.98 4.21
C SER A 141 15.48 39.34 2.91
N THR A 142 16.71 38.85 2.76
CA THR A 142 17.57 39.20 1.62
C THR A 142 17.19 38.48 0.33
N ARG A 143 16.76 37.22 0.38
CA ARG A 143 16.41 36.30 -0.75
C ARG A 143 17.38 36.27 -1.95
N ASN A 144 18.53 36.92 -1.87
CA ASN A 144 19.49 37.02 -2.97
C ASN A 144 20.21 35.70 -3.25
N SER A 145 20.48 34.90 -2.21
CA SER A 145 21.12 33.60 -2.34
C SER A 145 20.74 32.69 -1.17
N SER A 146 20.74 31.37 -1.42
CA SER A 146 20.49 30.36 -0.37
C SER A 146 21.52 30.46 0.75
N GLN A 147 22.78 30.75 0.41
CA GLN A 147 23.85 30.98 1.38
C GLN A 147 23.54 32.13 2.33
N ASN A 148 23.15 33.31 1.81
CA ASN A 148 22.82 34.47 2.63
C ASN A 148 21.62 34.19 3.54
N CYS A 149 20.61 33.47 3.03
CA CYS A 149 19.47 33.05 3.84
C CYS A 149 19.89 32.13 5.00
N ILE A 150 20.83 31.21 4.78
CA ILE A 150 21.33 30.33 5.85
C ILE A 150 22.09 31.15 6.90
N ILE A 151 22.97 32.08 6.48
CA ILE A 151 23.71 32.97 7.40
C ILE A 151 22.75 33.85 8.21
N GLU A 152 21.74 34.44 7.56
CA GLU A 152 20.71 35.25 8.22
C GLU A 152 19.94 34.43 9.26
N MET A 153 19.48 33.23 8.87
CA MET A 153 18.74 32.31 9.76
C MET A 153 19.58 31.89 10.96
N THR A 154 20.85 31.52 10.76
CA THR A 154 21.73 31.10 11.84
C THR A 154 22.00 32.25 12.82
N ASN A 155 22.19 33.48 12.33
CA ASN A 155 22.31 34.65 13.20
C ASN A 155 21.03 34.92 14.00
N ASP A 156 19.86 34.72 13.40
CA ASP A 156 18.58 34.87 14.11
C ASP A 156 18.35 33.76 15.15
N LEU A 157 18.77 32.52 14.88
CA LEU A 157 18.78 31.43 15.86
C LEU A 157 19.68 31.77 17.06
N VAL A 158 20.80 32.45 16.83
CA VAL A 158 21.67 32.97 17.91
C VAL A 158 20.96 34.03 18.73
N LYS A 159 20.26 34.99 18.10
CA LYS A 159 19.45 36.00 18.81
C LYS A 159 18.35 35.36 19.66
N LYS A 160 17.77 34.26 19.18
CA LYS A 160 16.77 33.47 19.90
C LYS A 160 17.37 32.53 20.96
N LYS A 161 18.70 32.51 21.13
CA LYS A 161 19.44 31.65 22.06
C LYS A 161 19.21 30.15 21.82
N LEU A 162 18.87 29.78 20.58
CA LEU A 162 18.75 28.38 20.16
C LEU A 162 20.09 27.84 19.65
N LEU A 163 21.00 28.73 19.25
CA LEU A 163 22.41 28.48 18.93
C LEU A 163 23.30 29.51 19.63
N GLY A 164 24.59 29.20 19.78
CA GLY A 164 25.62 30.11 20.26
C GLY A 164 26.33 30.85 19.13
N LYS A 165 27.04 31.94 19.47
CA LYS A 165 27.71 32.80 18.49
C LYS A 165 28.75 32.07 17.64
N GLU A 166 29.45 31.08 18.21
CA GLU A 166 30.45 30.31 17.47
C GLU A 166 29.82 29.50 16.32
N ASP A 167 28.60 29.00 16.49
CA ASP A 167 27.92 28.25 15.43
C ASP A 167 27.59 29.13 14.22
N ALA A 168 27.31 30.42 14.42
CA ALA A 168 27.11 31.35 13.31
C ALA A 168 28.40 31.56 12.50
N LYS A 169 29.53 31.71 13.19
CA LYS A 169 30.84 31.86 12.56
C LYS A 169 31.25 30.58 11.81
N LEU A 170 31.08 29.42 12.44
CA LEU A 170 31.41 28.13 11.83
C LEU A 170 30.49 27.80 10.64
N MET A 171 29.20 28.17 10.71
CA MET A 171 28.28 28.04 9.57
C MET A 171 28.75 28.87 8.38
N GLU A 172 29.14 30.13 8.60
CA GLU A 172 29.67 30.98 7.53
C GLU A 172 30.92 30.38 6.88
N MET A 173 31.87 29.91 7.70
CA MET A 173 33.07 29.21 7.21
C MET A 173 32.71 27.97 6.39
N PHE A 174 31.82 27.12 6.90
CA PHE A 174 31.37 25.91 6.21
C PHE A 174 30.72 26.20 4.85
N LEU A 175 29.89 27.24 4.76
CA LEU A 175 29.26 27.63 3.50
C LEU A 175 30.26 28.21 2.50
N ASN A 176 31.29 28.91 2.98
CA ASN A 176 32.39 29.40 2.16
C ASN A 176 33.20 28.24 1.60
N ASP A 177 33.57 27.25 2.42
CA ASP A 177 34.27 26.04 1.98
C ASP A 177 33.49 25.31 0.88
N LEU A 178 32.16 25.17 1.04
CA LEU A 178 31.30 24.58 0.00
C LEU A 178 31.36 25.38 -1.31
N THR A 179 31.32 26.71 -1.23
CA THR A 179 31.40 27.60 -2.39
C THR A 179 32.74 27.42 -3.11
N GLU A 180 33.85 27.39 -2.36
CA GLU A 180 35.20 27.16 -2.88
C GLU A 180 35.35 25.78 -3.55
N MET A 181 34.70 24.75 -3.00
CA MET A 181 34.62 23.42 -3.62
C MET A 181 33.70 23.35 -4.85
N GLY A 182 33.10 24.47 -5.28
CA GLY A 182 32.21 24.54 -6.44
C GLY A 182 30.82 23.93 -6.18
N PHE A 183 30.37 23.91 -4.93
CA PHE A 183 29.02 23.49 -4.57
C PHE A 183 27.99 24.44 -5.18
N LYS A 184 27.02 23.86 -5.93
CA LYS A 184 25.90 24.63 -6.48
C LYS A 184 24.74 24.58 -5.50
N PHE A 185 24.52 25.68 -4.78
CA PHE A 185 23.36 25.82 -3.90
C PHE A 185 22.06 25.68 -4.70
N PRO A 186 21.07 24.95 -4.18
CA PRO A 186 19.76 24.86 -4.81
C PRO A 186 19.09 26.24 -4.92
N ILE A 187 18.28 26.41 -5.96
CA ILE A 187 17.55 27.66 -6.23
C ILE A 187 16.41 27.81 -5.23
N LEU A 188 16.26 29.02 -4.70
CA LEU A 188 15.17 29.35 -3.78
C LEU A 188 13.81 29.30 -4.49
N ILE A 189 12.80 28.75 -3.82
CA ILE A 189 11.42 28.83 -4.30
C ILE A 189 10.87 30.25 -4.14
N GLU A 190 9.88 30.59 -4.96
CA GLU A 190 9.16 31.88 -4.90
C GLU A 190 8.20 31.94 -3.69
N ASN A 191 7.67 33.13 -3.38
CA ASN A 191 6.79 33.32 -2.21
C ASN A 191 5.42 32.64 -2.36
N ASP A 192 4.98 32.47 -3.59
CA ASP A 192 3.72 31.85 -4.02
C ASP A 192 3.89 30.35 -4.34
N PHE A 193 4.96 29.72 -3.84
CA PHE A 193 5.18 28.29 -4.00
C PHE A 193 3.95 27.49 -3.55
N LEU A 194 3.34 26.81 -4.50
CA LEU A 194 2.32 25.80 -4.25
C LEU A 194 3.01 24.45 -4.08
N ASP A 195 2.75 23.78 -2.96
CA ASP A 195 3.21 22.41 -2.77
C ASP A 195 2.61 21.51 -3.86
N PRO A 196 3.42 20.95 -4.78
CA PRO A 196 2.90 20.11 -5.86
C PRO A 196 2.34 18.78 -5.34
N TYR A 197 2.51 18.49 -4.04
CA TYR A 197 2.05 17.27 -3.39
C TYR A 197 0.84 17.46 -2.48
N ALA A 198 0.27 18.67 -2.42
CA ALA A 198 -0.98 18.89 -1.72
C ALA A 198 -2.11 18.07 -2.38
N PRO A 199 -2.97 17.40 -1.59
CA PRO A 199 -4.10 16.66 -2.15
C PRO A 199 -5.07 17.63 -2.84
N SER A 200 -5.56 17.25 -4.02
CA SER A 200 -6.54 18.06 -4.75
C SER A 200 -7.82 18.23 -3.92
N THR A 201 -8.32 19.47 -3.84
CA THR A 201 -9.64 19.79 -3.30
C THR A 201 -10.75 19.71 -4.35
N ASN A 202 -10.39 19.50 -5.62
CA ASN A 202 -11.33 19.38 -6.71
C ASN A 202 -11.89 17.95 -6.79
N GLU A 203 -13.09 17.76 -6.23
CA GLU A 203 -13.82 16.49 -6.22
C GLU A 203 -14.58 16.21 -7.55
N THR A 204 -14.44 17.07 -8.56
CA THR A 204 -15.15 16.97 -9.86
C THR A 204 -14.23 16.69 -11.05
N SER A 205 -12.91 16.63 -10.81
CA SER A 205 -11.91 16.37 -11.86
C SER A 205 -11.27 14.99 -11.70
N ARG A 206 -10.90 14.39 -12.82
CA ARG A 206 -10.05 13.18 -12.87
C ARG A 206 -8.56 13.50 -12.76
N ASP A 207 -8.20 14.76 -12.95
CA ASP A 207 -6.82 15.25 -12.88
C ASP A 207 -6.39 15.42 -11.42
N VAL A 208 -6.03 14.29 -10.80
CA VAL A 208 -5.64 14.19 -9.40
C VAL A 208 -4.31 13.46 -9.28
N ASN A 209 -3.24 14.24 -9.16
CA ASN A 209 -1.88 13.70 -8.96
C ASN A 209 -1.62 13.27 -7.50
N CYS A 210 -2.11 14.04 -6.53
CA CYS A 210 -1.98 13.75 -5.11
C CYS A 210 -3.36 13.68 -4.43
N ARG A 211 -3.52 12.74 -3.50
CA ARG A 211 -4.82 12.35 -2.95
C ARG A 211 -4.75 12.03 -1.47
N ARG A 212 -5.90 12.13 -0.80
CA ARG A 212 -6.07 11.72 0.60
C ARG A 212 -5.96 10.21 0.73
N MET A 213 -5.20 9.75 1.70
CA MET A 213 -5.04 8.32 2.02
C MET A 213 -4.68 8.17 3.49
N HIS A 214 -4.83 6.96 4.02
CA HIS A 214 -4.35 6.59 5.34
C HIS A 214 -3.94 5.13 5.35
N LEU A 215 -2.83 4.84 6.02
CA LEU A 215 -2.37 3.49 6.33
C LEU A 215 -1.98 3.43 7.80
N GLU A 216 -2.61 2.52 8.52
CA GLU A 216 -2.27 2.08 9.85
C GLU A 216 -1.84 0.61 9.76
N PHE A 217 -0.81 0.30 10.53
CA PHE A 217 -0.30 -1.06 10.71
C PHE A 217 -0.60 -1.52 12.14
N GLU A 218 -0.83 -2.82 12.31
CA GLU A 218 -0.99 -3.40 13.64
C GLU A 218 0.28 -3.14 14.48
N LEU A 219 0.11 -2.49 15.64
CA LEU A 219 1.17 -2.23 16.60
C LEU A 219 1.35 -3.44 17.51
N VAL A 220 2.56 -3.97 17.57
CA VAL A 220 2.94 -5.04 18.50
C VAL A 220 3.55 -4.40 19.73
N ASP A 221 2.97 -4.66 20.90
CA ASP A 221 3.53 -4.24 22.18
C ASP A 221 4.67 -5.20 22.57
N PRO A 222 5.94 -4.76 22.61
CA PRO A 222 7.06 -5.62 22.95
C PRO A 222 7.00 -6.13 24.40
N ASN A 223 6.25 -5.45 25.29
CA ASN A 223 6.10 -5.84 26.69
C ASN A 223 4.99 -6.88 26.91
N LYS A 224 4.09 -7.08 25.93
CA LYS A 224 3.06 -8.12 26.04
C LYS A 224 3.70 -9.49 25.86
N LYS A 225 3.69 -10.27 26.94
CA LYS A 225 4.07 -11.71 26.93
C LYS A 225 3.12 -12.59 26.12
N VAL A 226 1.98 -12.05 25.68
CA VAL A 226 1.15 -12.73 24.68
C VAL A 226 1.97 -12.71 23.41
N SER A 227 2.48 -13.87 22.99
CA SER A 227 3.13 -13.99 21.69
C SER A 227 2.24 -13.32 20.64
N GLU A 228 2.80 -12.44 19.80
CA GLU A 228 2.15 -11.78 18.64
C GLU A 228 1.14 -12.70 17.94
N VAL A 229 1.57 -13.95 17.82
CA VAL A 229 0.91 -15.19 17.42
C VAL A 229 -0.51 -15.42 17.98
N THR A 230 -0.76 -15.16 19.27
CA THR A 230 -2.05 -15.36 19.96
C THR A 230 -2.94 -14.13 19.86
N GLN A 231 -2.36 -12.93 19.76
CA GLN A 231 -3.12 -11.67 19.67
C GLN A 231 -3.99 -11.63 18.40
N LYS A 232 -3.43 -12.05 17.26
CA LYS A 232 -4.19 -12.09 16.00
C LYS A 232 -5.32 -13.13 16.01
N SER A 233 -5.16 -14.23 16.72
CA SER A 233 -6.24 -15.21 16.90
C SER A 233 -7.34 -14.71 17.83
N ILE A 234 -6.99 -13.95 18.88
CA ILE A 234 -7.95 -13.25 19.72
C ILE A 234 -8.74 -12.25 18.87
N GLN A 235 -8.07 -11.41 18.08
CA GLN A 235 -8.72 -10.45 17.20
C GLN A 235 -9.70 -11.11 16.20
N LYS A 236 -9.31 -12.24 15.59
CA LYS A 236 -10.20 -13.02 14.71
C LYS A 236 -11.48 -13.45 15.41
N LEU A 237 -11.35 -13.97 16.64
CA LEU A 237 -12.48 -14.42 17.43
C LEU A 237 -13.37 -13.27 17.89
N ASP A 238 -12.77 -12.16 18.33
CA ASP A 238 -13.50 -10.97 18.77
C ASP A 238 -14.30 -10.36 17.61
N TYR A 239 -13.64 -10.15 16.46
CA TYR A 239 -14.30 -9.61 15.27
C TYR A 239 -15.42 -10.51 14.75
N PHE A 240 -15.21 -11.82 14.78
CA PHE A 240 -16.24 -12.77 14.38
C PHE A 240 -17.38 -12.85 15.41
N GLY A 241 -17.09 -12.74 16.71
CA GLY A 241 -18.08 -12.62 17.77
C GLY A 241 -18.98 -11.41 17.60
N GLU A 242 -18.43 -10.27 17.17
CA GLU A 242 -19.22 -9.08 16.84
C GLU A 242 -20.13 -9.30 15.63
N ILE A 243 -19.69 -10.07 14.61
CA ILE A 243 -20.56 -10.47 13.49
C ILE A 243 -21.68 -11.40 13.98
N ILE A 244 -21.39 -12.35 14.86
CA ILE A 244 -22.41 -13.24 15.44
C ILE A 244 -23.46 -12.44 16.21
N ASN A 245 -23.02 -11.45 17.01
CA ASN A 245 -23.94 -10.56 17.72
C ASN A 245 -24.82 -9.77 16.74
N TRP A 246 -24.24 -9.20 15.68
CA TRP A 246 -24.97 -8.50 14.61
C TRP A 246 -25.96 -9.43 13.88
N CYS A 247 -25.61 -10.70 13.68
CA CYS A 247 -26.53 -11.71 13.17
C CYS A 247 -27.67 -12.01 14.15
N GLY A 248 -27.41 -12.04 15.45
CA GLY A 248 -28.41 -12.31 16.49
C GLY A 248 -29.47 -11.21 16.66
N GLU A 249 -29.19 -9.99 16.19
CA GLU A 249 -30.15 -8.88 16.19
C GLU A 249 -31.38 -9.13 15.29
N THR A 250 -31.35 -10.13 14.41
CA THR A 250 -32.51 -10.53 13.60
C THR A 250 -33.58 -11.30 14.41
N GLY A 251 -33.27 -11.70 15.65
CA GLY A 251 -34.19 -12.44 16.53
C GLY A 251 -34.10 -13.97 16.41
N GLU A 252 -33.20 -14.49 15.57
CA GLU A 252 -32.95 -15.93 15.42
C GLU A 252 -31.51 -16.27 15.83
N SER A 253 -31.32 -17.32 16.64
CA SER A 253 -29.98 -17.87 16.92
C SER A 253 -29.48 -18.64 15.69
N ILE A 254 -28.97 -17.90 14.71
CA ILE A 254 -28.72 -18.41 13.36
C ILE A 254 -27.38 -19.15 13.25
N VAL A 255 -26.32 -18.59 13.83
CA VAL A 255 -24.97 -19.12 13.62
C VAL A 255 -24.65 -20.16 14.70
N SER A 256 -24.42 -21.40 14.30
CA SER A 256 -23.99 -22.47 15.20
C SER A 256 -22.55 -22.21 15.66
N THR A 257 -22.36 -22.06 16.97
CA THR A 257 -21.10 -21.58 17.55
C THR A 257 -20.34 -22.67 18.29
N LYS A 258 -19.53 -23.44 17.58
CA LYS A 258 -18.39 -24.14 18.20
C LYS A 258 -17.09 -23.47 17.80
N LEU A 259 -16.86 -22.27 18.34
CA LEU A 259 -15.61 -21.55 18.10
C LEU A 259 -14.46 -22.24 18.84
N SER A 260 -13.38 -22.51 18.10
CA SER A 260 -12.13 -22.99 18.68
C SER A 260 -11.49 -21.94 19.60
N SER A 261 -10.70 -22.39 20.58
CA SER A 261 -9.91 -21.48 21.43
C SER A 261 -8.89 -20.67 20.59
N PRO A 262 -8.42 -19.51 21.06
CA PRO A 262 -7.42 -18.71 20.35
C PRO A 262 -6.16 -19.51 19.96
N LYS A 263 -5.73 -20.44 20.82
CA LYS A 263 -4.59 -21.33 20.56
C LYS A 263 -4.87 -22.32 19.43
N GLN A 264 -6.06 -22.94 19.42
CA GLN A 264 -6.45 -23.87 18.34
C GLN A 264 -6.57 -23.15 16.99
N VAL A 265 -7.22 -21.98 16.97
CA VAL A 265 -7.30 -21.12 15.76
C VAL A 265 -5.90 -20.76 15.28
N HIS A 266 -5.00 -20.41 16.20
CA HIS A 266 -3.61 -20.14 15.87
C HIS A 266 -2.95 -21.33 15.17
N ASP A 267 -2.94 -22.50 15.81
CA ASP A 267 -2.24 -23.69 15.31
C ASP A 267 -2.78 -24.14 13.94
N GLN A 268 -4.10 -24.07 13.74
CA GLN A 268 -4.76 -24.35 12.47
C GLN A 268 -4.33 -23.34 11.38
N HIS A 269 -4.38 -22.04 11.67
CA HIS A 269 -4.08 -21.02 10.65
C HIS A 269 -2.59 -20.95 10.32
N ARG A 270 -1.71 -21.29 11.28
CA ARG A 270 -0.25 -21.37 11.06
C ARG A 270 0.11 -22.44 10.04
N THR A 271 -0.64 -23.54 10.01
CA THR A 271 -0.41 -24.66 9.08
C THR A 271 -1.15 -24.50 7.75
N SER A 272 -2.10 -23.57 7.66
CA SER A 272 -2.85 -23.28 6.43
C SER A 272 -2.01 -22.50 5.41
N TYR A 273 -1.69 -23.15 4.29
CA TYR A 273 -0.96 -22.52 3.17
C TYR A 273 -1.64 -21.23 2.67
N VAL A 274 -2.96 -21.28 2.47
CA VAL A 274 -3.74 -20.17 1.90
C VAL A 274 -3.76 -18.97 2.85
N LEU A 275 -4.05 -19.19 4.13
CA LEU A 275 -4.09 -18.11 5.12
C LEU A 275 -2.70 -17.50 5.36
N GLN A 276 -1.63 -18.30 5.30
CA GLN A 276 -0.25 -17.77 5.35
C GLN A 276 0.09 -16.89 4.14
N LYS A 277 -0.47 -17.18 2.96
CA LYS A 277 -0.33 -16.32 1.78
C LYS A 277 -1.12 -15.02 1.90
N HIS A 278 -2.35 -15.08 2.41
CA HIS A 278 -3.16 -13.89 2.65
C HIS A 278 -2.52 -12.94 3.67
N MET A 279 -1.90 -13.47 4.73
CA MET A 279 -1.15 -12.70 5.72
C MET A 279 0.01 -11.86 5.16
N ASN A 280 0.42 -12.12 3.91
CA ASN A 280 1.43 -11.36 3.19
C ASN A 280 0.86 -10.66 1.94
N SER A 281 -0.46 -10.64 1.75
CA SER A 281 -1.14 -10.04 0.60
C SER A 281 -1.98 -8.83 1.05
N VAL A 282 -2.21 -7.90 0.12
CA VAL A 282 -3.10 -6.75 0.33
C VAL A 282 -4.46 -7.06 -0.29
N LEU A 283 -5.54 -6.79 0.44
CA LEU A 283 -6.90 -6.83 -0.11
C LEU A 283 -7.39 -5.41 -0.37
N ILE A 284 -7.70 -5.10 -1.62
CA ILE A 284 -8.23 -3.81 -2.06
C ILE A 284 -9.74 -3.97 -2.24
N VAL A 285 -10.52 -3.20 -1.50
CA VAL A 285 -11.98 -3.25 -1.56
C VAL A 285 -12.47 -1.97 -2.21
N VAL A 286 -13.14 -2.09 -3.35
CA VAL A 286 -13.61 -0.95 -4.14
C VAL A 286 -15.12 -0.77 -3.97
N ASN A 287 -15.57 0.47 -3.86
CA ASN A 287 -17.00 0.79 -3.93
C ASN A 287 -17.25 1.76 -5.08
N ASN A 288 -18.25 1.45 -5.89
CA ASN A 288 -18.62 2.23 -7.06
C ASN A 288 -19.18 3.63 -6.69
N TYR A 289 -19.66 3.79 -5.46
CA TYR A 289 -20.31 5.00 -4.95
C TYR A 289 -19.64 5.49 -3.66
N PRO A 290 -19.93 6.72 -3.22
CA PRO A 290 -19.45 7.20 -1.93
C PRO A 290 -19.80 6.24 -0.79
N TRP A 291 -18.78 5.83 -0.04
CA TRP A 291 -18.94 4.92 1.08
C TRP A 291 -19.85 5.54 2.16
N LYS A 292 -20.86 4.78 2.60
CA LYS A 292 -21.82 5.19 3.64
C LYS A 292 -22.00 4.18 4.77
N TYR A 293 -21.64 2.93 4.55
CA TYR A 293 -21.74 1.79 5.48
C TYR A 293 -20.95 0.62 4.86
N GLY A 294 -21.02 -0.57 5.46
CA GLY A 294 -20.41 -1.79 4.89
C GLY A 294 -18.99 -2.05 5.38
N MET A 295 -18.17 -1.01 5.51
CA MET A 295 -16.75 -1.13 5.88
C MET A 295 -16.53 -1.96 7.14
N GLY A 296 -17.30 -1.73 8.21
CA GLY A 296 -17.16 -2.47 9.46
C GLY A 296 -17.32 -3.99 9.33
N LEU A 297 -18.21 -4.46 8.45
CA LEU A 297 -18.46 -5.89 8.24
C LEU A 297 -17.28 -6.50 7.46
N ILE A 298 -16.85 -5.79 6.42
CA ILE A 298 -15.69 -6.17 5.59
C ILE A 298 -14.41 -6.21 6.44
N GLN A 299 -14.20 -5.22 7.32
CA GLN A 299 -13.06 -5.21 8.25
C GLN A 299 -13.04 -6.46 9.13
N ARG A 300 -14.18 -6.80 9.75
CA ARG A 300 -14.27 -7.96 10.65
C ARG A 300 -14.05 -9.29 9.94
N LEU A 301 -14.55 -9.42 8.71
CA LEU A 301 -14.34 -10.62 7.90
C LEU A 301 -12.89 -10.74 7.41
N TYR A 302 -12.30 -9.67 6.88
CA TYR A 302 -11.05 -9.80 6.12
C TYR A 302 -9.82 -9.25 6.82
N GLN A 303 -9.90 -8.17 7.58
CA GLN A 303 -8.73 -7.46 8.13
C GLN A 303 -7.77 -8.38 8.93
N PRO A 304 -8.24 -9.31 9.78
CA PRO A 304 -7.35 -10.20 10.53
C PRO A 304 -6.65 -11.28 9.70
N TYR A 305 -6.91 -11.38 8.39
CA TYR A 305 -6.39 -12.44 7.51
C TYR A 305 -5.41 -11.92 6.45
N PHE A 306 -5.38 -10.61 6.22
CA PHE A 306 -4.49 -9.97 5.26
C PHE A 306 -3.32 -9.24 5.93
N ALA A 307 -2.32 -8.87 5.13
CA ALA A 307 -1.31 -7.90 5.56
C ALA A 307 -1.97 -6.55 5.87
N MET A 308 -2.93 -6.16 5.02
CA MET A 308 -3.85 -5.06 5.23
C MET A 308 -5.04 -5.17 4.27
N VAL A 309 -6.16 -4.56 4.68
CA VAL A 309 -7.32 -4.31 3.82
C VAL A 309 -7.35 -2.81 3.54
N ILE A 310 -7.40 -2.40 2.27
CA ILE A 310 -7.43 -0.99 1.87
C ILE A 310 -8.74 -0.73 1.13
N PHE A 311 -9.54 0.19 1.67
CA PHE A 311 -10.75 0.66 1.01
C PHE A 311 -10.43 1.73 -0.03
N CYS A 312 -10.97 1.59 -1.23
CA CYS A 312 -10.78 2.54 -2.32
C CYS A 312 -12.12 3.05 -2.83
N GLY A 313 -12.17 4.33 -3.19
CA GLY A 313 -13.36 5.00 -3.71
C GLY A 313 -13.62 6.33 -3.01
N PRO A 314 -14.77 6.97 -3.27
CA PRO A 314 -15.09 8.25 -2.67
C PRO A 314 -15.42 8.05 -1.20
N TRP A 315 -14.64 8.67 -0.31
CA TRP A 315 -14.90 8.63 1.12
C TRP A 315 -14.64 9.97 1.80
N TYR A 316 -15.59 10.36 2.64
CA TYR A 316 -15.63 11.66 3.30
C TYR A 316 -15.85 11.40 4.80
N PRO A 317 -14.77 11.26 5.61
CA PRO A 317 -14.88 10.89 7.02
C PRO A 317 -15.84 11.79 7.81
N ALA A 318 -15.83 13.09 7.53
CA ALA A 318 -16.71 14.07 8.19
C ALA A 318 -18.21 13.89 7.85
N GLN A 319 -18.54 13.18 6.77
CA GLN A 319 -19.91 12.87 6.35
C GLN A 319 -20.28 11.41 6.66
N PHE A 320 -19.34 10.63 7.20
CA PHE A 320 -19.53 9.23 7.50
C PHE A 320 -19.99 9.08 8.95
N SER A 321 -21.26 8.76 9.14
CA SER A 321 -21.82 8.40 10.45
C SER A 321 -21.96 6.89 10.55
N ASP A 322 -21.47 6.29 11.64
CA ASP A 322 -21.76 4.89 11.92
C ASP A 322 -23.28 4.69 12.05
N ASP A 323 -23.79 3.73 11.27
CA ASP A 323 -25.20 3.37 11.27
C ASP A 323 -25.48 2.36 12.38
N THR A 324 -26.51 2.59 13.20
CA THR A 324 -26.83 1.71 14.33
C THR A 324 -27.35 0.35 13.92
N ASN A 325 -27.82 0.18 12.68
CA ASN A 325 -28.35 -1.09 12.17
C ASN A 325 -27.31 -1.86 11.32
N PHE A 326 -26.05 -1.45 11.37
CA PHE A 326 -24.96 -2.12 10.68
C PHE A 326 -23.74 -2.18 11.60
N THR A 327 -22.79 -3.06 11.32
CA THR A 327 -21.54 -3.12 12.08
C THR A 327 -20.79 -1.79 11.95
N SER A 328 -20.43 -1.19 13.10
CA SER A 328 -19.67 0.05 13.15
C SER A 328 -18.30 -0.08 12.49
N THR A 329 -17.77 1.03 11.99
CA THR A 329 -16.47 1.02 11.34
C THR A 329 -15.36 1.03 12.38
N ILE A 330 -14.33 0.20 12.18
CA ILE A 330 -13.19 0.11 13.09
C ILE A 330 -12.21 1.21 12.69
N SER A 331 -11.96 2.15 13.61
CA SER A 331 -10.97 3.21 13.43
C SER A 331 -9.60 2.78 14.00
N PRO A 332 -8.48 3.12 13.33
CA PRO A 332 -8.40 3.82 12.04
C PRO A 332 -8.70 2.91 10.83
N ILE A 333 -9.00 3.53 9.69
CA ILE A 333 -9.34 2.85 8.43
C ILE A 333 -8.22 3.05 7.43
N ASN A 334 -7.75 1.95 6.84
CA ASN A 334 -6.84 1.99 5.72
C ASN A 334 -7.62 2.32 4.44
N TYR A 335 -7.34 3.46 3.82
CA TYR A 335 -8.09 3.92 2.66
C TYR A 335 -7.24 4.70 1.66
N ILE A 336 -7.74 4.75 0.42
CA ILE A 336 -7.28 5.65 -0.63
C ILE A 336 -8.47 6.32 -1.30
N HIS A 337 -8.46 7.66 -1.33
CA HIS A 337 -9.56 8.43 -1.90
C HIS A 337 -9.48 8.45 -3.42
N MET A 338 -10.60 8.12 -4.05
CA MET A 338 -10.89 8.46 -5.45
C MET A 338 -12.19 9.25 -5.45
N ASN A 339 -12.19 10.45 -6.02
CA ASN A 339 -13.43 11.22 -6.09
C ASN A 339 -14.44 10.59 -7.08
N PRO A 340 -15.72 11.04 -7.08
CA PRO A 340 -16.75 10.49 -7.97
C PRO A 340 -16.42 10.61 -9.47
N ALA A 341 -15.66 11.62 -9.89
CA ALA A 341 -15.23 11.77 -11.28
C ALA A 341 -14.11 10.78 -11.65
N GLU A 342 -13.23 10.44 -10.71
CA GLU A 342 -12.16 9.45 -10.90
C GLU A 342 -12.69 8.03 -11.00
N ILE A 343 -13.64 7.62 -10.14
CA ILE A 343 -14.14 6.23 -10.14
C ILE A 343 -15.29 6.01 -11.14
N GLU A 344 -16.07 7.07 -11.43
CA GLU A 344 -17.21 7.10 -12.36
C GLU A 344 -18.14 5.88 -12.24
N LYS A 345 -18.84 5.74 -11.10
CA LYS A 345 -19.77 4.63 -10.82
C LYS A 345 -19.14 3.23 -10.99
N GLY A 346 -17.83 3.12 -10.81
CA GLY A 346 -17.08 1.87 -10.91
C GLY A 346 -16.40 1.64 -12.27
N PHE A 347 -16.64 2.48 -13.27
CA PHE A 347 -16.10 2.30 -14.63
C PHE A 347 -14.58 2.21 -14.66
N TYR A 348 -13.91 2.81 -13.68
CA TYR A 348 -12.45 2.77 -13.54
C TYR A 348 -11.96 2.21 -12.21
N ALA A 349 -12.75 1.37 -11.55
CA ALA A 349 -12.39 0.79 -10.25
C ALA A 349 -11.08 -0.03 -10.28
N TYR A 350 -10.69 -0.57 -11.45
CA TYR A 350 -9.39 -1.24 -11.65
C TYR A 350 -8.19 -0.34 -11.32
N HIS A 351 -8.37 0.98 -11.39
CA HIS A 351 -7.34 1.96 -11.09
C HIS A 351 -6.98 1.98 -9.59
N CYS A 352 -7.86 1.53 -8.70
CA CYS A 352 -7.56 1.38 -7.27
C CYS A 352 -6.31 0.52 -7.03
N ALA A 353 -6.13 -0.57 -7.78
CA ALA A 353 -4.92 -1.40 -7.68
C ALA A 353 -3.66 -0.67 -8.17
N THR A 354 -3.78 0.23 -9.16
CA THR A 354 -2.67 1.12 -9.55
C THR A 354 -2.31 2.06 -8.42
N LEU A 355 -3.31 2.72 -7.81
CA LEU A 355 -3.07 3.68 -6.74
C LEU A 355 -2.50 3.03 -5.47
N VAL A 356 -2.92 1.80 -5.14
CA VAL A 356 -2.36 1.04 -4.02
C VAL A 356 -0.91 0.60 -4.29
N GLN A 357 -0.58 0.22 -5.53
CA GLN A 357 0.80 -0.07 -5.92
C GLN A 357 1.69 1.16 -5.70
N GLU A 358 1.18 2.35 -5.99
CA GLU A 358 1.91 3.62 -5.83
C GLU A 358 2.17 4.03 -4.39
N LEU A 359 1.48 3.43 -3.42
CA LEU A 359 1.82 3.58 -2.01
C LEU A 359 3.20 3.01 -1.67
N GLY A 360 3.76 2.13 -2.52
CA GLY A 360 5.09 1.57 -2.31
C GLY A 360 5.17 0.64 -1.09
N ILE A 361 4.08 -0.07 -0.80
CA ILE A 361 4.00 -1.05 0.30
C ILE A 361 5.07 -2.12 0.07
N GLN A 362 5.85 -2.42 1.11
CA GLN A 362 7.00 -3.32 1.02
C GLN A 362 6.62 -4.77 1.29
N ASN A 363 7.42 -5.73 0.82
CA ASN A 363 7.32 -7.16 1.18
C ASN A 363 5.94 -7.81 0.98
N VAL A 364 5.15 -7.30 0.03
CA VAL A 364 3.83 -7.84 -0.34
C VAL A 364 4.01 -9.01 -1.31
N ALA A 365 3.26 -10.09 -1.11
CA ALA A 365 3.22 -11.25 -2.00
C ALA A 365 2.32 -11.01 -3.23
N GLY A 366 1.22 -10.28 -3.05
CA GLY A 366 0.35 -9.81 -4.13
C GLY A 366 -0.87 -9.05 -3.64
N TYR A 367 -1.73 -8.69 -4.58
CA TYR A 367 -2.83 -7.75 -4.41
C TYR A 367 -4.12 -8.41 -4.89
N PHE A 368 -5.09 -8.56 -4.00
CA PHE A 368 -6.46 -8.87 -4.38
C PHE A 368 -7.22 -7.56 -4.62
N LEU A 369 -8.06 -7.52 -5.64
CA LEU A 369 -9.06 -6.48 -5.81
C LEU A 369 -10.44 -7.15 -5.75
N MET A 370 -11.35 -6.58 -4.96
CA MET A 370 -12.75 -7.01 -4.89
C MET A 370 -13.71 -5.83 -4.82
N GLY A 371 -14.90 -5.97 -5.40
CA GLY A 371 -16.04 -5.06 -5.17
C GLY A 371 -16.59 -5.15 -3.74
N ASP A 372 -17.24 -4.09 -3.25
CA ASP A 372 -17.85 -4.03 -1.92
C ASP A 372 -18.99 -5.04 -1.72
N ASP A 373 -19.58 -5.49 -2.82
CA ASP A 373 -20.61 -6.52 -2.91
C ASP A 373 -20.07 -7.88 -3.39
N THR A 374 -18.77 -8.11 -3.27
CA THR A 374 -18.15 -9.41 -3.53
C THR A 374 -17.90 -10.16 -2.23
N VAL A 375 -18.31 -11.43 -2.19
CA VAL A 375 -17.97 -12.36 -1.09
C VAL A 375 -16.73 -13.12 -1.49
N PHE A 376 -15.66 -13.04 -0.69
CA PHE A 376 -14.41 -13.76 -0.91
C PHE A 376 -14.26 -14.90 0.09
N ASN A 377 -14.34 -16.14 -0.38
CA ASN A 377 -14.07 -17.33 0.42
C ASN A 377 -12.55 -17.52 0.58
N ILE A 378 -11.96 -16.84 1.57
CA ILE A 378 -10.50 -16.77 1.81
C ILE A 378 -9.82 -18.11 2.15
N TRP A 379 -10.59 -19.18 2.25
CA TRP A 379 -10.08 -20.53 2.40
C TRP A 379 -9.74 -21.21 1.07
N GLN A 380 -10.26 -20.68 -0.05
CA GLN A 380 -10.05 -21.28 -1.36
C GLN A 380 -8.63 -21.05 -1.86
N ARG A 381 -8.01 -22.13 -2.35
CA ARG A 381 -6.64 -22.11 -2.83
C ARG A 381 -6.58 -21.68 -4.29
N ILE A 382 -5.79 -20.64 -4.56
CA ILE A 382 -5.37 -20.24 -5.90
C ILE A 382 -3.85 -20.47 -6.09
N ASP A 383 -3.35 -20.46 -7.33
CA ASP A 383 -1.92 -20.29 -7.61
C ASP A 383 -1.50 -18.83 -7.37
N PHE A 384 -0.78 -18.58 -6.28
CA PHE A 384 -0.29 -17.24 -5.93
C PHE A 384 0.92 -16.79 -6.78
N SER A 385 1.44 -17.62 -7.68
CA SER A 385 2.56 -17.26 -8.57
C SER A 385 2.11 -16.63 -9.89
N ARG A 386 0.81 -16.65 -10.19
CA ARG A 386 0.22 -16.15 -11.44
C ARG A 386 -1.01 -15.29 -11.17
N ILE A 387 -1.44 -14.54 -12.17
CA ILE A 387 -2.70 -13.81 -12.14
C ILE A 387 -3.85 -14.79 -11.90
N HIS A 388 -4.79 -14.44 -11.04
CA HIS A 388 -6.06 -15.17 -10.89
C HIS A 388 -7.22 -14.27 -11.28
N HIS A 389 -8.09 -14.77 -12.13
CA HIS A 389 -9.32 -14.09 -12.53
C HIS A 389 -10.45 -15.11 -12.59
N LEU A 390 -11.61 -14.85 -11.99
CA LEU A 390 -12.65 -15.87 -11.83
C LEU A 390 -13.03 -16.57 -13.14
N THR A 391 -13.23 -15.80 -14.22
CA THR A 391 -13.67 -16.30 -15.54
C THR A 391 -12.61 -16.19 -16.66
N GLY A 392 -11.47 -15.54 -16.40
CA GLY A 392 -10.49 -15.19 -17.45
C GLY A 392 -11.01 -14.29 -18.58
N VAL A 393 -10.39 -14.40 -19.75
CA VAL A 393 -10.87 -13.80 -21.01
C VAL A 393 -12.21 -14.43 -21.37
N SER A 394 -13.25 -13.61 -21.45
CA SER A 394 -14.62 -14.04 -21.72
C SER A 394 -15.31 -13.15 -22.75
N PHE A 395 -16.51 -13.52 -23.17
CA PHE A 395 -17.38 -12.73 -24.06
C PHE A 395 -16.68 -12.16 -25.32
N GLU A 396 -15.77 -12.91 -25.93
CA GLU A 396 -14.98 -12.44 -27.10
C GLU A 396 -15.84 -11.97 -28.28
N LYS A 397 -17.06 -12.50 -28.41
CA LYS A 397 -18.02 -12.12 -29.46
C LYS A 397 -19.04 -11.08 -29.03
N SER A 398 -19.00 -10.62 -27.77
CA SER A 398 -19.95 -9.63 -27.28
C SER A 398 -19.55 -8.23 -27.74
N SER A 399 -20.49 -7.51 -28.32
CA SER A 399 -20.34 -6.09 -28.66
C SER A 399 -20.66 -5.17 -27.49
N GLU A 400 -21.03 -5.71 -26.33
CA GLU A 400 -21.37 -4.95 -25.14
C GLU A 400 -20.17 -4.12 -24.66
N TRP A 401 -20.46 -2.89 -24.22
CA TRP A 401 -19.52 -1.81 -23.90
C TRP A 401 -18.75 -1.23 -25.10
N TRP A 402 -18.39 -2.04 -26.09
CA TRP A 402 -17.64 -1.61 -27.27
C TRP A 402 -18.36 -0.56 -28.12
N GLN A 403 -19.69 -0.61 -28.17
CA GLN A 403 -20.50 0.33 -28.95
C GLN A 403 -20.44 1.78 -28.43
N TYR A 404 -20.03 2.00 -27.17
CA TYR A 404 -20.01 3.33 -26.59
C TYR A 404 -18.74 4.10 -26.99
N PRO A 405 -18.86 5.33 -27.54
CA PRO A 405 -17.71 6.13 -27.92
C PRO A 405 -16.78 6.48 -26.74
N ASP A 406 -17.34 6.85 -25.60
CA ASP A 406 -16.56 7.46 -24.52
C ASP A 406 -15.80 6.45 -23.65
N ILE A 407 -16.21 5.19 -23.66
CA ILE A 407 -15.68 4.15 -22.76
C ILE A 407 -15.26 2.85 -23.47
N GLY A 408 -15.75 2.64 -24.70
CA GLY A 408 -15.52 1.46 -25.53
C GLY A 408 -14.58 1.75 -26.69
N MET A 409 -15.08 1.64 -27.92
CA MET A 409 -14.27 1.77 -29.14
C MET A 409 -13.56 3.13 -29.27
N GLY A 410 -14.22 4.24 -28.91
CA GLY A 410 -13.58 5.56 -28.97
C GLY A 410 -12.46 5.71 -27.93
N ALA A 411 -12.68 5.22 -26.70
CA ALA A 411 -11.63 5.13 -25.68
C ALA A 411 -10.45 4.26 -26.12
N ALA A 412 -10.70 3.09 -26.72
CA ALA A 412 -9.65 2.22 -27.26
C ALA A 412 -8.82 2.90 -28.37
N LYS A 413 -9.47 3.66 -29.26
CA LYS A 413 -8.76 4.49 -30.27
C LYS A 413 -7.94 5.60 -29.62
N ASN A 414 -8.44 6.20 -28.55
CA ASN A 414 -7.71 7.21 -27.78
C ASN A 414 -6.46 6.61 -27.11
N VAL A 415 -6.55 5.40 -26.55
CA VAL A 415 -5.38 4.65 -26.03
C VAL A 415 -4.30 4.53 -27.10
N VAL A 416 -4.65 4.01 -28.29
CA VAL A 416 -3.69 3.83 -29.40
C VAL A 416 -3.07 5.18 -29.80
N ARG A 417 -3.89 6.23 -29.94
CA ARG A 417 -3.41 7.57 -30.26
C ARG A 417 -2.45 8.09 -29.19
N PHE A 418 -2.81 7.97 -27.92
CA PHE A 418 -2.04 8.44 -26.77
C PHE A 418 -0.66 7.76 -26.72
N VAL A 419 -0.62 6.44 -26.90
CA VAL A 419 0.64 5.69 -26.93
C VAL A 419 1.51 6.11 -28.12
N ASN A 420 0.93 6.24 -29.32
CA ASN A 420 1.69 6.58 -30.53
C ASN A 420 2.32 7.99 -30.48
N ILE A 421 1.70 8.95 -29.79
CA ILE A 421 2.23 10.32 -29.65
C ILE A 421 3.12 10.51 -28.42
N SER A 422 3.07 9.56 -27.47
CA SER A 422 3.82 9.67 -26.23
C SER A 422 5.32 9.53 -26.48
N ARG A 423 6.10 10.34 -25.76
CA ARG A 423 7.58 10.25 -25.71
C ARG A 423 8.09 9.66 -24.40
N ASP A 424 7.20 9.20 -23.52
CA ASP A 424 7.56 8.61 -22.24
C ASP A 424 8.12 7.19 -22.45
N PRO A 425 9.40 6.91 -22.10
CA PRO A 425 9.98 5.58 -22.21
C PRO A 425 9.18 4.50 -21.46
N LYS A 426 8.54 4.84 -20.33
CA LYS A 426 7.75 3.89 -19.55
C LYS A 426 6.48 3.45 -20.29
N ILE A 427 5.85 4.37 -21.04
CA ILE A 427 4.70 4.03 -21.90
C ILE A 427 5.14 3.10 -23.03
N ALA A 428 6.26 3.40 -23.68
CA ALA A 428 6.80 2.56 -24.75
C ALA A 428 7.16 1.15 -24.27
N GLU A 429 7.81 1.04 -23.11
CA GLU A 429 8.15 -0.26 -22.49
C GLU A 429 6.89 -1.06 -22.11
N THR A 430 5.90 -0.40 -21.52
CA THR A 430 4.63 -1.02 -21.14
C THR A 430 3.90 -1.55 -22.38
N TRP A 431 3.83 -0.75 -23.46
CA TRP A 431 3.17 -1.15 -24.70
C TRP A 431 3.89 -2.29 -25.40
N LYS A 432 5.24 -2.30 -25.37
CA LYS A 432 6.04 -3.42 -25.88
C LYS A 432 5.77 -4.72 -25.11
N ARG A 433 5.60 -4.65 -23.79
CA ARG A 433 5.23 -5.82 -22.97
C ARG A 433 3.83 -6.32 -23.31
N LEU A 434 2.87 -5.42 -23.54
CA LEU A 434 1.53 -5.79 -24.04
C LEU A 434 1.61 -6.52 -25.39
N ASP A 435 2.31 -5.95 -26.37
CA ASP A 435 2.52 -6.55 -27.69
C ASP A 435 3.14 -7.95 -27.61
N THR A 436 4.23 -8.08 -26.85
CA THR A 436 4.92 -9.37 -26.64
C THR A 436 4.01 -10.40 -25.96
N GLY A 437 3.23 -9.96 -24.97
CA GLY A 437 2.27 -10.79 -24.25
C GLY A 437 1.15 -11.32 -25.15
N LEU A 438 0.55 -10.44 -25.95
CA LEU A 438 -0.51 -10.81 -26.90
C LEU A 438 0.02 -11.75 -28.00
N MET A 439 1.26 -11.54 -28.47
CA MET A 439 1.92 -12.44 -29.41
C MET A 439 2.13 -13.83 -28.79
N LYS A 440 2.67 -13.90 -27.57
CA LYS A 440 2.92 -15.16 -26.86
C LYS A 440 1.63 -15.96 -26.59
N SER A 441 0.53 -15.26 -26.31
CA SER A 441 -0.78 -15.85 -26.06
C SER A 441 -1.57 -16.16 -27.34
N GLY A 442 -1.05 -15.83 -28.53
CA GLY A 442 -1.67 -16.13 -29.82
C GLY A 442 -2.78 -15.18 -30.26
N TYR A 443 -2.91 -14.00 -29.63
CA TYR A 443 -3.88 -12.97 -30.05
C TYR A 443 -3.37 -12.11 -31.21
N LEU A 444 -2.05 -12.06 -31.43
CA LEU A 444 -1.46 -11.42 -32.60
C LEU A 444 -1.07 -12.46 -33.64
N THR A 445 -1.43 -12.20 -34.90
CA THR A 445 -0.95 -12.96 -36.07
C THR A 445 -0.02 -12.06 -36.89
N ASN A 446 0.64 -12.59 -37.93
CA ASN A 446 1.58 -11.80 -38.76
C ASN A 446 0.97 -10.52 -39.36
N ASN A 447 -0.36 -10.44 -39.47
CA ASN A 447 -1.09 -9.30 -40.05
C ASN A 447 -1.89 -8.49 -39.03
N VAL A 448 -1.80 -8.79 -37.74
CA VAL A 448 -2.55 -8.13 -36.67
C VAL A 448 -1.57 -7.56 -35.66
N THR A 449 -1.53 -6.24 -35.55
CA THR A 449 -0.69 -5.53 -34.59
C THR A 449 -1.38 -5.40 -33.23
N VAL A 450 -0.62 -5.04 -32.18
CA VAL A 450 -1.19 -4.67 -30.87
C VAL A 450 -2.25 -3.56 -30.99
N ASN A 451 -2.10 -2.62 -31.93
CA ASN A 451 -3.05 -1.54 -32.14
C ASN A 451 -4.36 -2.04 -32.77
N ASP A 452 -4.26 -3.01 -33.70
CA ASP A 452 -5.41 -3.67 -34.28
C ASP A 452 -6.16 -4.48 -33.22
N GLU A 453 -5.46 -5.24 -32.37
CA GLU A 453 -6.09 -5.96 -31.27
C GLU A 453 -6.68 -5.01 -30.22
N MET A 454 -6.03 -3.89 -29.92
CA MET A 454 -6.59 -2.88 -29.00
C MET A 454 -7.94 -2.34 -29.49
N THR A 455 -8.11 -2.23 -30.81
CA THR A 455 -9.30 -1.67 -31.47
C THR A 455 -10.15 -2.74 -32.17
N SER A 456 -9.96 -4.01 -31.85
CA SER A 456 -10.66 -5.12 -32.51
C SER A 456 -12.15 -5.18 -32.18
N GLY A 457 -12.58 -4.56 -31.08
CA GLY A 457 -13.96 -4.68 -30.60
C GLY A 457 -14.26 -6.03 -29.95
N HIS A 458 -13.23 -6.84 -29.68
CA HIS A 458 -13.37 -8.19 -29.15
C HIS A 458 -13.02 -8.27 -27.67
N GLY A 459 -13.92 -8.89 -26.91
CA GLY A 459 -13.68 -9.30 -25.53
C GLY A 459 -14.15 -8.31 -24.49
N ARG A 460 -14.72 -8.84 -23.42
CA ARG A 460 -14.93 -8.17 -22.13
C ARG A 460 -14.84 -9.21 -21.03
N SER A 461 -14.31 -8.84 -19.87
CA SER A 461 -14.22 -9.74 -18.72
C SER A 461 -14.82 -9.05 -17.50
N PHE A 462 -15.75 -9.73 -16.81
CA PHE A 462 -16.22 -9.28 -15.50
C PHE A 462 -15.02 -9.01 -14.60
N SER A 463 -15.03 -7.96 -13.79
CA SER A 463 -13.80 -7.49 -13.13
C SER A 463 -13.98 -7.13 -11.66
N ASP A 464 -15.03 -7.64 -11.02
CA ASP A 464 -15.30 -7.39 -9.61
C ASP A 464 -14.38 -8.18 -8.67
N PHE A 465 -13.59 -9.14 -9.18
CA PHE A 465 -12.63 -9.91 -8.38
C PHE A 465 -11.43 -10.41 -9.21
N PHE A 466 -10.22 -10.12 -8.75
CA PHE A 466 -8.99 -10.73 -9.28
C PHE A 466 -7.80 -10.60 -8.31
N TYR A 467 -6.75 -11.39 -8.55
CA TYR A 467 -5.48 -11.34 -7.83
C TYR A 467 -4.31 -11.09 -8.78
N ILE A 468 -3.40 -10.21 -8.34
CA ILE A 468 -2.17 -9.85 -9.04
C ILE A 468 -0.96 -10.17 -8.14
N PRO A 469 -0.06 -11.08 -8.53
CA PRO A 469 1.16 -11.31 -7.77
C PRO A 469 2.06 -10.07 -7.85
N ALA A 470 2.90 -9.87 -6.82
CA ALA A 470 3.81 -8.71 -6.76
C ALA A 470 4.76 -8.63 -7.96
N SER A 471 5.05 -9.76 -8.63
CA SER A 471 5.88 -9.79 -9.86
C SER A 471 5.21 -9.17 -11.09
N GLU A 472 3.88 -9.04 -11.10
CA GLU A 472 3.10 -8.53 -12.24
C GLU A 472 2.49 -7.15 -11.98
N ILE A 473 2.50 -6.67 -10.73
CA ILE A 473 1.78 -5.44 -10.35
C ILE A 473 2.31 -4.18 -11.04
N ASP A 474 3.62 -4.07 -11.27
CA ASP A 474 4.19 -2.88 -11.95
C ASP A 474 3.75 -2.77 -13.41
N TYR A 475 3.64 -3.91 -14.09
CA TYR A 475 3.11 -3.96 -15.46
C TYR A 475 1.62 -3.67 -15.48
N TYR A 476 0.85 -4.33 -14.61
CA TYR A 476 -0.57 -4.06 -14.46
C TYR A 476 -0.81 -2.56 -14.20
N ALA A 477 -0.14 -1.97 -13.21
CA ALA A 477 -0.30 -0.57 -12.83
C ALA A 477 0.04 0.39 -13.98
N SER A 478 1.13 0.12 -14.69
CA SER A 478 1.55 0.95 -15.83
C SER A 478 0.56 0.87 -17.00
N LEU A 479 0.06 -0.33 -17.32
CA LEU A 479 -0.93 -0.52 -18.39
C LEU A 479 -2.29 0.09 -18.00
N MET A 480 -2.75 -0.15 -16.77
CA MET A 480 -3.99 0.39 -16.27
C MET A 480 -3.97 1.91 -16.17
N ARG A 481 -2.83 2.54 -15.89
CA ARG A 481 -2.70 4.00 -15.97
C ARG A 481 -2.96 4.49 -17.41
N ILE A 482 -2.39 3.85 -18.43
CA ILE A 482 -2.65 4.21 -19.85
C ILE A 482 -4.15 4.11 -20.16
N PHE A 483 -4.79 3.01 -19.74
CA PHE A 483 -6.22 2.79 -19.95
C PHE A 483 -7.09 3.79 -19.18
N TYR A 484 -6.73 4.09 -17.93
CA TYR A 484 -7.41 5.06 -17.08
C TYR A 484 -7.37 6.46 -17.70
N GLU A 485 -6.19 6.97 -18.09
CA GLU A 485 -6.06 8.30 -18.70
C GLU A 485 -6.95 8.46 -19.95
N ASN A 486 -7.15 7.36 -20.68
CA ASN A 486 -7.94 7.32 -21.91
C ASN A 486 -9.37 6.78 -21.72
N LYS A 487 -9.85 6.69 -20.47
CA LYS A 487 -11.24 6.33 -20.10
C LYS A 487 -11.70 4.95 -20.61
N LEU A 488 -10.80 3.99 -20.74
CA LEU A 488 -11.21 2.65 -21.15
C LEU A 488 -11.98 1.95 -20.03
N PHE A 489 -13.17 1.43 -20.35
CA PHE A 489 -14.04 0.76 -19.39
C PHE A 489 -13.36 -0.46 -18.76
N LEU A 490 -13.57 -0.64 -17.45
CA LEU A 490 -13.07 -1.74 -16.62
C LEU A 490 -13.06 -3.11 -17.30
N GLU A 491 -14.20 -3.57 -17.81
CA GLU A 491 -14.30 -4.92 -18.35
C GLU A 491 -13.51 -5.11 -19.66
N ILE A 492 -13.29 -4.04 -20.41
CA ILE A 492 -12.44 -4.05 -21.61
C ILE A 492 -10.98 -3.96 -21.20
N ALA A 493 -10.64 -3.05 -20.28
CA ALA A 493 -9.29 -2.83 -19.78
C ALA A 493 -8.68 -4.11 -19.18
N VAL A 494 -9.40 -4.76 -18.26
CA VAL A 494 -8.95 -6.02 -17.62
C VAL A 494 -8.88 -7.15 -18.64
N ASN A 495 -9.84 -7.26 -19.57
CA ASN A 495 -9.78 -8.26 -20.64
C ASN A 495 -8.49 -8.13 -21.49
N LYS A 496 -8.15 -6.92 -21.95
CA LYS A 496 -6.92 -6.68 -22.73
C LYS A 496 -5.66 -7.02 -21.94
N PHE A 497 -5.64 -6.72 -20.64
CA PHE A 497 -4.56 -7.16 -19.77
C PHE A 497 -4.47 -8.68 -19.68
N LEU A 498 -5.57 -9.38 -19.41
CA LEU A 498 -5.61 -10.84 -19.29
C LEU A 498 -5.11 -11.55 -20.56
N LYS A 499 -5.46 -11.04 -21.74
CA LYS A 499 -4.96 -11.57 -23.03
C LYS A 499 -3.42 -11.54 -23.13
N SER A 500 -2.77 -10.63 -22.41
CA SER A 500 -1.32 -10.41 -22.48
C SER A 500 -0.50 -11.16 -21.42
N VAL A 501 -1.15 -11.84 -20.47
CA VAL A 501 -0.49 -12.46 -19.31
C VAL A 501 -0.89 -13.91 -19.14
N ASN A 502 -0.06 -14.67 -18.43
CA ASN A 502 -0.42 -16.00 -17.97
C ASN A 502 -1.30 -15.87 -16.72
N TYR A 503 -2.55 -16.33 -16.81
CA TYR A 503 -3.51 -16.31 -15.71
C TYR A 503 -4.14 -17.69 -15.50
N GLN A 504 -4.72 -17.91 -14.33
CA GLN A 504 -5.58 -19.06 -14.02
C GLN A 504 -7.02 -18.57 -13.78
N THR A 505 -7.98 -19.50 -13.85
CA THR A 505 -9.40 -19.25 -13.56
C THR A 505 -9.94 -20.11 -12.42
N SER A 506 -11.15 -19.81 -11.93
CA SER A 506 -11.84 -20.61 -10.91
C SER A 506 -12.69 -21.71 -11.55
N LEU A 507 -12.76 -22.90 -10.94
CA LEU A 507 -13.69 -23.97 -11.35
C LEU A 507 -15.15 -23.48 -11.41
N SER A 508 -15.56 -22.70 -10.42
CA SER A 508 -16.91 -22.15 -10.30
C SER A 508 -17.04 -20.75 -10.91
N GLY A 509 -16.07 -20.30 -11.72
CA GLY A 509 -16.01 -18.93 -12.22
C GLY A 509 -17.27 -18.46 -12.95
N THR A 510 -17.89 -19.34 -13.73
CA THR A 510 -19.13 -19.03 -14.47
C THR A 510 -20.35 -18.88 -13.56
N SER A 511 -20.39 -19.58 -12.43
CA SER A 511 -21.47 -19.47 -11.43
C SER A 511 -21.20 -18.40 -10.36
N SER A 512 -19.99 -17.85 -10.33
CA SER A 512 -19.61 -16.79 -9.38
C SER A 512 -20.27 -15.45 -9.66
N TYR A 513 -20.75 -15.20 -10.89
CA TYR A 513 -21.38 -13.94 -11.29
C TYR A 513 -22.86 -14.12 -11.53
N LEU A 514 -23.69 -13.44 -10.73
CA LEU A 514 -25.14 -13.46 -10.84
C LEU A 514 -25.64 -12.17 -11.47
N TRP A 515 -26.60 -12.29 -12.39
CA TRP A 515 -27.18 -11.16 -13.11
C TRP A 515 -28.70 -11.17 -13.01
N GLU A 516 -29.32 -10.04 -13.34
CA GLU A 516 -30.79 -9.89 -13.37
C GLU A 516 -31.46 -10.40 -12.07
N ASN A 517 -32.42 -11.33 -12.19
CA ASN A 517 -33.19 -11.86 -11.07
C ASN A 517 -32.37 -12.76 -10.14
N ASP A 518 -31.31 -13.41 -10.64
CA ASP A 518 -30.47 -14.32 -9.85
C ASP A 518 -29.73 -13.58 -8.75
N ARG A 519 -29.49 -12.27 -8.93
CA ARG A 519 -28.84 -11.39 -7.94
C ARG A 519 -29.57 -11.34 -6.60
N ASN A 520 -30.88 -11.53 -6.58
CA ASN A 520 -31.67 -11.53 -5.35
C ASN A 520 -31.70 -12.93 -4.67
N ASN A 521 -31.24 -13.96 -5.38
CA ASN A 521 -31.24 -15.37 -4.96
C ASN A 521 -29.81 -15.89 -4.71
N TRP A 522 -28.88 -15.00 -4.38
CA TRP A 522 -27.45 -15.31 -4.26
C TRP A 522 -27.14 -16.46 -3.28
N ASP A 523 -27.95 -16.63 -2.24
CA ASP A 523 -27.84 -17.68 -1.24
C ASP A 523 -28.03 -19.09 -1.82
N SER A 524 -28.90 -19.22 -2.82
CA SER A 524 -29.20 -20.49 -3.50
C SER A 524 -28.09 -20.91 -4.45
N PHE A 525 -27.31 -19.93 -4.95
CA PHE A 525 -26.15 -20.17 -5.81
C PHE A 525 -24.85 -20.25 -5.00
N TYR A 526 -24.84 -19.76 -3.75
CA TYR A 526 -23.62 -19.69 -2.96
C TYR A 526 -23.12 -21.09 -2.63
N SER A 527 -21.82 -21.28 -2.80
CA SER A 527 -21.11 -22.48 -2.38
C SER A 527 -19.83 -22.05 -1.70
N LYS A 528 -19.49 -22.70 -0.58
CA LYS A 528 -18.19 -22.54 0.07
C LYS A 528 -17.02 -22.95 -0.83
N ASP A 529 -17.26 -23.69 -1.91
CA ASP A 529 -16.22 -24.20 -2.81
C ASP A 529 -15.82 -23.21 -3.93
N MET A 530 -16.57 -22.11 -4.14
CA MET A 530 -16.15 -21.07 -5.08
C MET A 530 -15.16 -20.09 -4.45
N VAL A 531 -14.23 -19.56 -5.24
CA VAL A 531 -13.25 -18.56 -4.76
C VAL A 531 -13.95 -17.28 -4.29
N ALA A 532 -14.87 -16.76 -5.10
CA ALA A 532 -15.65 -15.58 -4.76
C ALA A 532 -17.02 -15.60 -5.45
N MET A 533 -17.95 -14.76 -4.98
CA MET A 533 -19.30 -14.55 -5.53
C MET A 533 -19.59 -13.06 -5.66
N HIS A 534 -20.21 -12.65 -6.77
CA HIS A 534 -20.74 -11.32 -7.00
C HIS A 534 -22.10 -11.37 -7.69
N PRO A 535 -23.08 -10.52 -7.33
CA PRO A 535 -23.08 -9.60 -6.18
C PRO A 535 -23.80 -10.18 -4.95
N VAL A 536 -23.36 -9.78 -3.76
CA VAL A 536 -24.11 -9.83 -2.51
C VAL A 536 -24.17 -8.40 -1.95
N LYS A 537 -25.26 -7.69 -2.23
CA LYS A 537 -25.38 -6.25 -1.96
C LYS A 537 -25.52 -5.97 -0.45
N LEU A 538 -24.53 -5.33 0.15
CA LEU A 538 -24.56 -4.96 1.58
C LEU A 538 -25.74 -4.05 1.96
N SER A 539 -26.25 -3.26 1.01
CA SER A 539 -27.42 -2.41 1.21
C SER A 539 -28.66 -3.19 1.63
N THR A 540 -28.85 -4.41 1.13
CA THR A 540 -30.02 -5.23 1.44
C THR A 540 -29.92 -5.86 2.82
N LEU A 541 -28.71 -6.15 3.30
CA LEU A 541 -28.44 -6.65 4.66
C LEU A 541 -28.73 -5.59 5.73
N LYS A 542 -28.59 -4.33 5.35
CA LYS A 542 -28.97 -3.18 6.18
C LYS A 542 -30.49 -3.04 6.29
N THR A 543 -31.21 -3.10 5.17
CA THR A 543 -32.65 -2.75 5.14
C THR A 543 -33.61 -3.91 5.35
N SER A 544 -33.15 -5.17 5.22
CA SER A 544 -33.98 -6.36 5.35
C SER A 544 -33.35 -7.36 6.30
N TYR A 545 -34.05 -7.64 7.41
CA TYR A 545 -33.67 -8.71 8.34
C TYR A 545 -33.74 -10.08 7.69
N GLU A 546 -34.64 -10.32 6.73
CA GLU A 546 -34.67 -11.57 5.97
C GLU A 546 -33.37 -11.77 5.17
N ASN A 547 -32.90 -10.75 4.44
CA ASN A 547 -31.65 -10.83 3.70
C ASN A 547 -30.44 -10.94 4.64
N ARG A 548 -30.48 -10.28 5.80
CA ARG A 548 -29.47 -10.45 6.85
C ARG A 548 -29.46 -11.88 7.38
N THR A 549 -30.62 -12.46 7.68
CA THR A 549 -30.76 -13.85 8.11
C THR A 549 -30.18 -14.79 7.08
N ARG A 550 -30.53 -14.62 5.79
CA ARG A 550 -29.95 -15.40 4.68
C ARG A 550 -28.43 -15.29 4.65
N TYR A 551 -27.87 -14.09 4.81
CA TYR A 551 -26.41 -13.87 4.85
C TYR A 551 -25.74 -14.58 6.02
N CYS A 552 -26.38 -14.53 7.20
CA CYS A 552 -25.89 -15.17 8.40
C CYS A 552 -25.97 -16.70 8.33
N THR A 553 -27.07 -17.27 7.82
CA THR A 553 -27.27 -18.74 7.70
C THR A 553 -26.41 -19.39 6.61
N THR A 554 -25.93 -18.62 5.64
CA THR A 554 -25.13 -19.14 4.51
C THR A 554 -23.66 -18.77 4.61
N ILE A 555 -23.33 -17.48 4.44
CA ILE A 555 -21.96 -16.99 4.31
C ILE A 555 -21.28 -16.97 5.69
N VAL A 556 -21.91 -16.37 6.70
CA VAL A 556 -21.32 -16.30 8.06
C VAL A 556 -21.23 -17.70 8.66
N GLN A 557 -22.25 -18.55 8.49
CA GLN A 557 -22.21 -19.94 8.93
C GLN A 557 -21.08 -20.73 8.24
N SER A 558 -20.92 -20.60 6.92
CA SER A 558 -19.81 -21.25 6.20
C SER A 558 -18.45 -20.77 6.72
N TRP A 559 -18.33 -19.47 7.03
CA TRP A 559 -17.13 -18.91 7.65
C TRP A 559 -16.87 -19.54 9.03
N ALA A 560 -17.89 -19.66 9.88
CA ALA A 560 -17.79 -20.29 11.20
C ALA A 560 -17.29 -21.75 11.09
N ASP A 561 -17.90 -22.51 10.20
CA ASP A 561 -17.62 -23.94 10.02
C ASP A 561 -16.22 -24.19 9.47
N ILE A 562 -15.75 -23.32 8.58
CA ILE A 562 -14.49 -23.55 7.87
C ILE A 562 -13.31 -22.93 8.61
N ILE A 563 -13.44 -21.66 9.02
CA ILE A 563 -12.34 -20.91 9.61
C ILE A 563 -12.14 -21.28 11.08
N PHE A 564 -13.21 -21.55 11.83
CA PHE A 564 -13.11 -21.76 13.28
C PHE A 564 -13.35 -23.22 13.72
N SER A 565 -14.08 -24.02 12.94
CA SER A 565 -14.38 -25.42 13.30
C SER A 565 -13.47 -26.45 12.61
N GLY A 566 -12.53 -26.02 11.76
CA GLY A 566 -11.50 -26.88 11.15
C GLY A 566 -12.02 -27.91 10.13
N SER A 567 -13.16 -27.65 9.49
CA SER A 567 -13.89 -28.65 8.68
C SER A 567 -13.31 -28.94 7.29
N GLN A 568 -12.27 -28.24 6.81
CA GLN A 568 -11.74 -28.43 5.45
C GLN A 568 -10.22 -28.32 5.35
N ASP A 569 -9.58 -29.23 4.60
CA ASP A 569 -8.16 -29.15 4.23
C ASP A 569 -8.01 -28.26 2.97
N PHE A 570 -7.48 -27.06 3.12
CA PHE A 570 -7.32 -26.01 2.10
C PHE A 570 -6.31 -26.33 0.97
N LYS A 571 -6.01 -27.61 0.74
CA LYS A 571 -4.97 -28.04 -0.19
C LYS A 571 -5.46 -28.24 -1.60
N ILE A 572 -6.74 -28.57 -1.80
CA ILE A 572 -7.29 -28.76 -3.15
C ILE A 572 -7.38 -27.38 -3.81
N LYS A 573 -6.66 -27.22 -4.93
CA LYS A 573 -6.64 -26.00 -5.72
C LYS A 573 -8.00 -25.80 -6.38
N ALA A 574 -8.48 -24.56 -6.45
CA ALA A 574 -9.77 -24.22 -7.07
C ALA A 574 -9.73 -24.22 -8.61
N ASP A 575 -8.83 -25.01 -9.20
CA ASP A 575 -8.72 -25.33 -10.62
C ASP A 575 -8.12 -26.74 -10.81
N ASN A 576 -8.19 -27.26 -12.03
CA ASN A 576 -7.59 -28.56 -12.39
C ASN A 576 -6.13 -28.42 -12.89
N GLU A 577 -5.53 -27.23 -12.82
CA GLU A 577 -4.18 -26.96 -13.33
C GLU A 577 -3.10 -27.25 -12.29
N THR A 578 -1.97 -27.80 -12.72
CA THR A 578 -0.77 -27.92 -11.88
C THR A 578 -0.29 -26.54 -11.39
N ASN A 579 0.22 -26.45 -10.16
CA ASN A 579 0.84 -25.20 -9.68
C ASN A 579 2.06 -24.88 -10.53
N HIS A 580 2.22 -23.62 -10.92
CA HIS A 580 3.46 -23.19 -11.54
C HIS A 580 4.51 -23.01 -10.44
N THR A 581 5.52 -23.86 -10.40
CA THR A 581 6.72 -23.58 -9.59
C THR A 581 7.48 -22.44 -10.25
N ASN A 582 7.88 -21.44 -9.45
CA ASN A 582 8.64 -20.27 -9.91
C ASN A 582 9.74 -20.66 -10.92
N GLY A 583 9.54 -20.26 -12.17
CA GLY A 583 10.61 -20.02 -13.17
C GLY A 583 11.55 -21.16 -13.57
N SER A 584 11.38 -22.39 -13.10
CA SER A 584 12.19 -23.53 -13.56
C SER A 584 11.33 -24.48 -14.36
N ILE A 585 11.43 -24.34 -15.69
CA ILE A 585 11.15 -25.43 -16.61
C ILE A 585 11.98 -26.61 -16.09
N THR A 586 11.33 -27.61 -15.52
CA THR A 586 11.91 -28.93 -15.35
C THR A 586 12.27 -29.39 -16.75
N PHE A 587 13.56 -29.25 -17.09
CA PHE A 587 14.13 -29.80 -18.30
C PHE A 587 13.73 -31.28 -18.36
N PHE A 588 12.83 -31.60 -19.30
CA PHE A 588 12.67 -32.97 -19.77
C PHE A 588 14.05 -33.47 -20.16
N GLY A 589 14.37 -34.68 -19.69
CA GLY A 589 15.69 -35.27 -19.70
C GLY A 589 16.48 -35.02 -20.98
N SER A 590 17.63 -34.39 -20.82
CA SER A 590 18.73 -34.50 -21.77
C SER A 590 19.98 -34.74 -20.93
N ILE A 591 20.49 -35.95 -21.04
CA ILE A 591 21.69 -36.48 -20.39
C ILE A 591 22.85 -35.52 -20.71
N LEU A 592 23.21 -34.65 -19.76
CA LEU A 592 24.41 -33.84 -19.88
C LEU A 592 25.53 -34.55 -19.11
N ILE A 593 26.39 -35.20 -19.87
CA ILE A 593 27.61 -35.88 -19.43
C ILE A 593 28.49 -34.88 -18.68
N ILE A 594 28.67 -35.10 -17.38
CA ILE A 594 29.60 -34.35 -16.54
C ILE A 594 31.02 -34.78 -16.92
N ILE A 595 31.72 -33.95 -17.70
CA ILE A 595 33.16 -34.07 -17.89
C ILE A 595 33.84 -33.44 -16.68
N ILE A 596 34.28 -34.28 -15.75
CA ILE A 596 35.13 -33.90 -14.62
C ILE A 596 36.56 -33.71 -15.15
N VAL A 597 37.02 -32.47 -15.24
CA VAL A 597 38.43 -32.16 -15.45
C VAL A 597 39.12 -32.07 -14.09
N LEU A 598 39.77 -33.16 -13.70
CA LEU A 598 40.68 -33.24 -12.55
C LEU A 598 41.98 -32.49 -12.90
N LEU A 599 42.13 -31.25 -12.41
CA LEU A 599 43.44 -30.60 -12.35
C LEU A 599 44.19 -31.13 -11.12
N SER A 600 45.11 -32.05 -11.38
CA SER A 600 46.02 -32.64 -10.39
C SER A 600 47.08 -31.60 -10.03
N PHE A 601 47.06 -31.09 -8.81
CA PHE A 601 48.21 -30.42 -8.21
C PHE A 601 49.21 -31.52 -7.78
N HIS A 602 50.36 -31.59 -8.45
CA HIS A 602 51.50 -32.34 -7.95
C HIS A 602 52.28 -31.45 -6.97
N VAL A 603 52.58 -32.08 -5.84
CA VAL A 603 53.38 -31.62 -4.69
C VAL A 603 54.78 -31.21 -5.11
#